data_AF-A0AAD9JNG3-F1
#
_entry.id   AF-A0AAD9JNG3-F1
#
_cell.length_a   1.000
_cell.length_b   1.000
_cell.length_c   1.000
_cell.angle_alpha   90.00
_cell.angle_beta   90.00
_cell.angle_gamma   90.00
#
_symmetry.space_group_name_H-M   'P 1'
#
loop_
_entity.id
_entity.type
_entity.pdbx_description
1 polymer ?
#
loop_
_entity_poly.entity_id
_entity_poly.type
_entity_poly.pdbx_seq_one_letter_code
_entity_poly.pdbx_strand_id
1 'polypeptide(L)'
;MWQVKELLTSFGPLKAFNLVKDSATGLSKGYAFCEYLDPSITDQACAGLNGMQLGDKKLIVQRASVGAKNAQGGPNVLPVQLQIPGLNMAQVQGPGPTTEVLCLMNMVAPEELEDEEEYEEILDDVKEECSKYGYVKSIEIPRPIKGVEVPGVGKIFVEFNSIIDCQKAQQALTGRKFSNRVVVTSYFEPDRYHRREF
;
A
#
# COMPACT_ATOMS: atom_id res chain seq x y z
N MET A 1 -4.70 11.62 33.87
CA MET A 1 -3.43 11.50 33.12
C MET A 1 -2.51 10.35 33.60
N TRP A 2 -2.89 9.55 34.62
CA TRP A 2 -2.05 8.46 35.17
C TRP A 2 -2.40 7.05 34.66
N GLN A 3 -3.63 6.83 34.19
CA GLN A 3 -4.13 5.50 33.82
C GLN A 3 -3.34 4.80 32.71
N VAL A 4 -2.92 5.52 31.66
CA VAL A 4 -2.18 4.90 30.54
C VAL A 4 -0.79 4.44 30.96
N LYS A 5 -0.11 5.19 31.84
CA LYS A 5 1.22 4.82 32.34
C LYS A 5 1.15 3.60 33.26
N GLU A 6 0.17 3.54 34.15
CA GLU A 6 -0.03 2.38 35.04
C GLU A 6 -0.37 1.11 34.24
N LEU A 7 -1.25 1.25 33.25
CA LEU A 7 -1.63 0.14 32.36
C LEU A 7 -0.40 -0.40 31.60
N LEU A 8 0.42 0.48 31.03
CA LEU A 8 1.67 0.08 30.36
C LEU A 8 2.66 -0.58 31.32
N THR A 9 2.77 -0.09 32.56
CA THR A 9 3.66 -0.66 33.59
C THR A 9 3.22 -2.05 34.04
N SER A 10 1.93 -2.39 33.91
CA SER A 10 1.42 -3.73 34.23
C SER A 10 1.96 -4.82 33.30
N PHE A 11 2.39 -4.47 32.08
CA PHE A 11 3.02 -5.40 31.13
C PHE A 11 4.53 -5.52 31.36
N GLY A 12 5.17 -4.46 31.88
CA GLY A 12 6.60 -4.48 32.17
C GLY A 12 7.18 -3.11 32.55
N PRO A 13 8.40 -3.07 33.09
CA PRO A 13 9.06 -1.83 33.44
C PRO A 13 9.35 -0.99 32.20
N LEU A 14 8.95 0.28 32.25
CA LEU A 14 9.18 1.24 31.17
C LEU A 14 10.54 1.90 31.30
N LYS A 15 11.31 1.89 30.21
CA LYS A 15 12.56 2.62 30.05
C LYS A 15 12.33 4.10 29.76
N ALA A 16 11.32 4.42 28.95
CA ALA A 16 10.91 5.79 28.69
C ALA A 16 9.40 5.88 28.45
N PHE A 17 8.79 7.00 28.85
CA PHE A 17 7.38 7.29 28.57
C PHE A 17 7.22 8.77 28.29
N ASN A 18 6.77 9.10 27.08
CA ASN A 18 6.55 10.46 26.62
C ASN A 18 5.10 10.64 26.14
N LEU A 19 4.29 11.26 26.98
CA LEU A 19 2.91 11.63 26.64
C LEU A 19 2.91 12.95 25.88
N VAL A 20 2.41 12.95 24.65
CA VAL A 20 2.36 14.18 23.87
C VAL A 20 1.18 15.03 24.32
N LYS A 21 1.50 16.26 24.72
CA LYS A 21 0.55 17.28 25.13
C LYS A 21 0.63 18.46 24.17
N ASP A 22 -0.51 19.10 24.00
CA ASP A 22 -0.62 20.31 23.23
C ASP A 22 0.05 21.46 23.97
N SER A 23 0.98 22.14 23.29
CA SER A 23 1.81 23.16 23.92
C SER A 23 1.04 24.44 24.25
N ALA A 24 -0.12 24.66 23.62
CA ALA A 24 -0.94 25.85 23.86
C ALA A 24 -1.95 25.63 25.01
N THR A 25 -2.47 24.41 25.15
CA THR A 25 -3.56 24.11 26.10
C THR A 25 -3.16 23.20 27.26
N GLY A 26 -1.99 22.56 27.20
CA GLY A 26 -1.54 21.56 28.19
C GLY A 26 -2.33 20.25 28.17
N LEU A 27 -3.34 20.14 27.31
CA LEU A 27 -4.19 18.96 27.16
C LEU A 27 -3.45 17.89 26.34
N SER A 28 -3.67 16.61 26.66
CA SER A 28 -3.03 15.53 25.89
C SER A 28 -3.58 15.53 24.47
N LYS A 29 -2.69 15.43 23.47
CA LYS A 29 -3.05 15.30 22.06
C LYS A 29 -3.65 13.92 21.73
N GLY A 30 -3.80 13.04 22.73
CA GLY A 30 -4.42 11.73 22.58
C GLY A 30 -3.45 10.62 22.17
N TYR A 31 -2.14 10.87 22.18
CA TYR A 31 -1.12 9.84 21.91
C TYR A 31 0.09 9.97 22.84
N ALA A 32 0.77 8.83 23.05
CA ALA A 32 1.95 8.72 23.87
C ALA A 32 2.95 7.76 23.21
N PHE A 33 4.23 7.96 23.49
CA PHE A 33 5.29 7.03 23.15
C PHE A 33 5.79 6.37 24.43
N CYS A 34 5.97 5.07 24.39
CA CYS A 34 6.55 4.31 25.49
C CYS A 34 7.63 3.38 24.95
N GLU A 35 8.71 3.25 25.71
CA GLU A 35 9.78 2.30 25.46
C GLU A 35 9.86 1.38 26.68
N TYR A 36 9.74 0.06 26.45
CA TYR A 36 9.95 -0.93 27.49
C TYR A 36 11.44 -1.18 27.72
N LEU A 37 11.81 -1.53 28.95
CA LEU A 37 13.18 -1.95 29.25
C LEU A 37 13.50 -3.27 28.52
N ASP A 38 12.54 -4.19 28.50
CA ASP A 38 12.63 -5.44 27.74
C ASP A 38 11.83 -5.32 26.42
N PRO A 39 12.48 -5.46 25.26
CA PRO A 39 11.81 -5.34 23.97
C PRO A 39 10.84 -6.48 23.68
N SER A 40 11.00 -7.66 24.30
CA SER A 40 10.11 -8.82 24.12
C SER A 40 8.70 -8.54 24.63
N ILE A 41 8.59 -7.67 25.64
CA ILE A 41 7.31 -7.22 26.21
C ILE A 41 6.54 -6.32 25.24
N THR A 42 7.25 -5.61 24.35
CA THR A 42 6.64 -4.61 23.46
C THR A 42 5.61 -5.25 22.53
N ASP A 43 5.86 -6.46 22.03
CA ASP A 43 4.94 -7.18 21.15
C ASP A 43 3.67 -7.62 21.89
N GLN A 44 3.85 -8.18 23.10
CA GLN A 44 2.74 -8.61 23.96
C GLN A 44 1.89 -7.42 24.44
N ALA A 45 2.52 -6.30 24.78
CA ALA A 45 1.83 -5.07 25.15
C ALA A 45 1.08 -4.45 23.96
N CYS A 46 1.67 -4.47 22.75
CA CYS A 46 0.96 -4.02 21.54
C CYS A 46 -0.27 -4.88 21.28
N ALA A 47 -0.15 -6.21 21.31
CA ALA A 47 -1.27 -7.11 21.06
C ALA A 47 -2.37 -6.99 22.15
N GLY A 48 -1.97 -6.88 23.42
CA GLY A 48 -2.91 -6.83 24.55
C GLY A 48 -3.63 -5.48 24.72
N LEU A 49 -2.99 -4.38 24.31
CA LEU A 49 -3.55 -3.02 24.46
C LEU A 49 -4.15 -2.46 23.18
N ASN A 50 -3.75 -2.97 22.01
CA ASN A 50 -4.31 -2.53 20.74
C ASN A 50 -5.79 -2.93 20.67
N GLY A 51 -6.65 -1.92 20.61
CA GLY A 51 -8.08 -2.07 20.61
C GLY A 51 -8.74 -2.13 21.98
N MET A 52 -7.98 -1.97 23.07
CA MET A 52 -8.54 -1.87 24.42
C MET A 52 -9.34 -0.58 24.56
N GLN A 53 -10.52 -0.66 25.18
CA GLN A 53 -11.42 0.49 25.35
C GLN A 53 -11.08 1.25 26.64
N LEU A 54 -10.80 2.55 26.53
CA LEU A 54 -10.49 3.43 27.66
C LEU A 54 -11.46 4.63 27.63
N GLY A 55 -12.51 4.57 28.44
CA GLY A 55 -13.65 5.49 28.33
C GLY A 55 -14.37 5.30 26.99
N ASP A 56 -14.71 6.40 26.31
CA ASP A 56 -15.36 6.38 24.99
C ASP A 56 -14.38 6.20 23.81
N LYS A 57 -13.09 5.98 24.10
CA LYS A 57 -12.02 5.93 23.08
C LYS A 57 -11.37 4.56 23.06
N LYS A 58 -11.18 4.02 21.84
CA LYS A 58 -10.41 2.79 21.61
C LYS A 58 -8.93 3.15 21.51
N LEU A 59 -8.09 2.49 22.30
CA LEU A 59 -6.65 2.66 22.25
C LEU A 59 -6.10 1.98 20.99
N ILE A 60 -5.16 2.65 20.33
CA ILE A 60 -4.41 2.09 19.22
C ILE A 60 -2.96 2.02 19.70
N VAL A 61 -2.41 0.80 19.71
CA VAL A 61 -1.04 0.57 20.17
C VAL A 61 -0.27 -0.08 19.04
N GLN A 62 0.85 0.55 18.70
CA GLN A 62 1.69 0.17 17.58
C GLN A 62 3.16 0.41 17.95
N ARG A 63 4.06 -0.41 17.38
CA ARG A 63 5.50 -0.20 17.55
C ARG A 63 5.91 1.15 16.96
N ALA A 64 6.46 2.02 17.79
CA ALA A 64 7.14 3.22 17.35
C ALA A 64 8.56 2.84 16.90
N SER A 65 8.84 2.89 15.60
CA SER A 65 10.20 2.62 15.10
C SER A 65 11.00 3.91 15.06
N VAL A 66 12.03 4.02 15.89
CA VAL A 66 13.07 5.07 15.79
C VAL A 66 14.16 4.59 14.83
N GLY A 67 14.14 5.11 13.61
CA GLY A 67 15.30 5.31 12.71
C GLY A 67 16.27 4.15 12.41
N ALA A 68 16.24 3.68 11.16
CA ALA A 68 17.32 3.03 10.39
C ALA A 68 17.82 1.63 10.84
N LYS A 69 17.28 0.59 10.19
CA LYS A 69 17.97 -0.51 9.47
C LYS A 69 16.93 -1.58 9.10
N ASN A 70 16.61 -1.67 7.82
CA ASN A 70 15.65 -2.62 7.26
C ASN A 70 16.24 -4.04 7.23
N ALA A 71 15.68 -4.97 8.02
CA ALA A 71 15.58 -6.39 7.69
C ALA A 71 14.63 -7.14 8.65
N GLN A 72 13.57 -7.70 8.05
CA GLN A 72 12.76 -8.88 8.44
C GLN A 72 11.83 -8.87 9.68
N GLY A 73 10.51 -8.91 9.39
CA GLY A 73 9.61 -9.94 9.95
C GLY A 73 8.27 -9.47 10.54
N GLY A 74 7.18 -9.46 9.74
CA GLY A 74 5.78 -9.39 10.22
C GLY A 74 4.87 -8.42 9.42
N PRO A 75 3.61 -8.76 9.11
CA PRO A 75 2.94 -8.36 7.88
C PRO A 75 2.23 -7.00 7.98
N ASN A 76 2.85 -5.95 7.44
CA ASN A 76 2.13 -4.82 6.85
C ASN A 76 3.14 -3.92 6.15
N VAL A 77 3.33 -4.17 4.86
CA VAL A 77 4.12 -3.31 3.98
C VAL A 77 3.34 -2.02 3.75
N LEU A 78 3.81 -0.94 4.38
CA LEU A 78 3.43 0.43 4.03
C LEU A 78 3.99 0.72 2.62
N PRO A 79 3.22 1.34 1.70
CA PRO A 79 3.73 1.68 0.38
C PRO A 79 4.85 2.71 0.50
N VAL A 80 5.98 2.41 -0.15
CA VAL A 80 7.12 3.32 -0.33
C VAL A 80 6.64 4.58 -1.05
N GLN A 81 6.61 5.71 -0.36
CA GLN A 81 6.29 7.00 -0.98
C GLN A 81 7.51 7.50 -1.75
N LEU A 82 7.57 7.18 -3.05
CA LEU A 82 8.49 7.81 -3.99
C LEU A 82 7.96 9.21 -4.29
N GLN A 83 8.57 10.24 -3.68
CA GLN A 83 8.22 11.64 -3.95
C GLN A 83 8.66 12.02 -5.36
N ILE A 84 7.69 12.11 -6.28
CA ILE A 84 7.88 12.67 -7.62
C ILE A 84 7.38 14.11 -7.60
N PRO A 85 8.24 15.11 -7.86
CA PRO A 85 7.81 16.51 -7.93
C PRO A 85 6.74 16.68 -9.02
N GLY A 86 5.55 17.16 -8.64
CA GLY A 86 4.44 17.46 -9.56
C GLY A 86 3.20 16.58 -9.43
N LEU A 87 3.25 15.46 -8.69
CA LEU A 87 2.07 14.64 -8.38
C LEU A 87 1.74 14.72 -6.87
N ASN A 88 0.63 15.38 -6.52
CA ASN A 88 0.14 15.45 -5.15
C ASN A 88 -0.58 14.13 -4.79
N MET A 89 0.16 13.17 -4.24
CA MET A 89 -0.36 11.84 -3.84
C MET A 89 -1.38 11.86 -2.69
N ALA A 90 -1.75 13.02 -2.14
CA ALA A 90 -2.78 13.14 -1.11
C ALA A 90 -4.21 12.84 -1.63
N GLN A 91 -4.41 12.77 -2.94
CA GLN A 91 -5.71 12.44 -3.56
C GLN A 91 -5.74 11.09 -4.27
N VAL A 92 -4.62 10.38 -4.36
CA VAL A 92 -4.60 8.99 -4.82
C VAL A 92 -5.00 8.16 -3.61
N GLN A 93 -6.29 7.82 -3.50
CA GLN A 93 -6.74 6.76 -2.60
C GLN A 93 -5.76 5.59 -2.78
N GLY A 94 -5.24 5.06 -1.67
CA GLY A 94 -4.33 3.90 -1.72
C GLY A 94 -4.91 2.79 -2.60
N PRO A 95 -4.13 1.78 -2.99
CA PRO A 95 -4.45 0.88 -4.11
C PRO A 95 -5.75 0.04 -3.96
N GLY A 96 -6.59 0.29 -2.96
CA GLY A 96 -7.82 -0.43 -2.68
C GLY A 96 -7.57 -1.67 -1.85
N PRO A 97 -8.61 -2.49 -1.61
CA PRO A 97 -8.42 -3.82 -1.04
C PRO A 97 -7.51 -4.63 -1.97
N THR A 98 -6.58 -5.39 -1.39
CA THR A 98 -5.66 -6.25 -2.16
C THR A 98 -6.44 -7.35 -2.86
N THR A 99 -6.33 -7.42 -4.17
CA THR A 99 -6.98 -8.43 -5.01
C THR A 99 -5.95 -9.22 -5.82
N GLU A 100 -6.43 -10.17 -6.62
CA GLU A 100 -5.63 -10.89 -7.61
C GLU A 100 -5.47 -10.13 -8.94
N VAL A 101 -6.13 -8.97 -9.10
CA VAL A 101 -6.06 -8.16 -10.33
C VAL A 101 -5.34 -6.84 -10.06
N LEU A 102 -4.25 -6.62 -10.78
CA LEU A 102 -3.47 -5.40 -10.75
C LEU A 102 -3.81 -4.51 -11.94
N CYS A 103 -4.19 -3.27 -11.66
CA CYS A 103 -4.31 -2.22 -12.66
C CYS A 103 -3.01 -1.41 -12.70
N LEU A 104 -2.36 -1.42 -13.84
CA LEU A 104 -1.18 -0.64 -14.16
C LEU A 104 -1.60 0.59 -14.96
N MET A 105 -1.20 1.77 -14.51
CA MET A 105 -1.60 3.06 -15.05
C MET A 105 -0.35 3.86 -15.40
N ASN A 106 -0.50 4.77 -16.37
CA ASN A 106 0.58 5.67 -16.81
C ASN A 106 1.79 4.93 -17.39
N MET A 107 1.57 3.72 -17.94
CA MET A 107 2.60 2.92 -18.61
C MET A 107 2.60 3.15 -20.12
N VAL A 108 1.40 3.24 -20.72
CA VAL A 108 1.19 3.31 -22.17
C VAL A 108 0.24 4.45 -22.51
N ALA A 109 0.44 5.07 -23.66
CA ALA A 109 -0.48 6.02 -24.24
C ALA A 109 -1.54 5.29 -25.08
N PRO A 110 -2.75 5.85 -25.20
CA PRO A 110 -3.78 5.31 -26.11
C PRO A 110 -3.26 5.09 -27.52
N GLU A 111 -2.49 6.06 -28.02
CA GLU A 111 -1.97 6.10 -29.40
C GLU A 111 -1.04 4.91 -29.69
N GLU A 112 -0.25 4.49 -28.70
CA GLU A 112 0.66 3.32 -28.75
C GLU A 112 -0.13 1.99 -28.81
N LEU A 113 -1.42 2.00 -28.48
CA LEU A 113 -2.31 0.83 -28.54
C LEU A 113 -3.15 0.75 -29.83
N GLU A 114 -3.03 1.74 -30.72
CA GLU A 114 -3.69 1.72 -32.04
C GLU A 114 -2.93 0.84 -33.04
N ASP A 115 -1.61 0.74 -32.89
CA ASP A 115 -0.74 -0.09 -33.73
C ASP A 115 -0.69 -1.54 -33.22
N GLU A 116 -0.79 -2.50 -34.14
CA GLU A 116 -0.84 -3.93 -33.78
C GLU A 116 0.54 -4.47 -33.37
N GLU A 117 1.62 -4.03 -34.02
CA GLU A 117 2.98 -4.46 -33.69
C GLU A 117 3.38 -3.92 -32.30
N GLU A 118 3.12 -2.64 -32.04
CA GLU A 118 3.42 -2.01 -30.75
C GLU A 118 2.57 -2.60 -29.61
N TYR A 119 1.29 -2.90 -29.87
CA TYR A 119 0.43 -3.61 -28.92
C TYR A 119 0.99 -4.98 -28.54
N GLU A 120 1.45 -5.77 -29.53
CA GLU A 120 2.03 -7.09 -29.28
C GLU A 120 3.32 -7.00 -28.45
N GLU A 121 4.19 -6.03 -28.75
CA GLU A 121 5.41 -5.78 -27.96
C GLU A 121 5.09 -5.38 -26.52
N ILE A 122 4.17 -4.44 -26.31
CA ILE A 122 3.73 -4.01 -24.97
C ILE A 122 3.15 -5.20 -24.19
N LEU A 123 2.33 -6.03 -24.84
CA LEU A 123 1.70 -7.16 -24.19
C LEU A 123 2.74 -8.20 -23.76
N ASP A 124 3.73 -8.51 -24.61
CA ASP A 124 4.79 -9.45 -24.29
C ASP A 124 5.70 -8.92 -23.17
N ASP A 125 6.11 -7.65 -23.24
CA ASP A 125 6.92 -6.98 -22.22
C ASP A 125 6.23 -6.99 -20.85
N VAL A 126 4.95 -6.59 -20.81
CA VAL A 126 4.19 -6.56 -19.56
C VAL A 126 4.02 -7.96 -19.01
N LYS A 127 3.75 -8.94 -19.88
CA LYS A 127 3.60 -10.34 -19.49
C LYS A 127 4.89 -10.91 -18.92
N GLU A 128 6.02 -10.70 -19.59
CA GLU A 128 7.32 -11.17 -19.12
C GLU A 128 7.66 -10.51 -17.79
N GLU A 129 7.48 -9.19 -17.69
CA GLU A 129 7.81 -8.43 -16.49
C GLU A 129 6.92 -8.84 -15.31
N CYS A 130 5.62 -9.03 -15.52
CA CYS A 130 4.71 -9.51 -14.48
C CYS A 130 4.99 -10.97 -14.06
N SER A 131 5.39 -11.82 -15.01
CA SER A 131 5.69 -13.24 -14.76
C SER A 131 6.88 -13.45 -13.81
N LYS A 132 7.76 -12.45 -13.64
CA LYS A 132 8.87 -12.47 -12.67
C LYS A 132 8.39 -12.48 -11.22
N TYR A 133 7.17 -12.03 -10.96
CA TYR A 133 6.62 -11.88 -9.60
C TYR A 133 5.63 -12.97 -9.22
N GLY A 134 4.99 -13.59 -10.22
CA GLY A 134 4.19 -14.80 -10.05
C GLY A 134 3.46 -15.18 -11.34
N TYR A 135 2.58 -16.19 -11.24
CA TYR A 135 1.89 -16.72 -12.42
C TYR A 135 0.78 -15.77 -12.88
N VAL A 136 0.94 -15.23 -14.09
CA VAL A 136 -0.07 -14.40 -14.76
C VAL A 136 -1.13 -15.30 -15.40
N LYS A 137 -2.36 -15.14 -14.96
CA LYS A 137 -3.53 -15.90 -15.40
C LYS A 137 -4.20 -15.27 -16.62
N SER A 138 -4.34 -13.94 -16.61
CA SER A 138 -4.93 -13.18 -17.72
C SER A 138 -4.36 -11.76 -17.78
N ILE A 139 -4.26 -11.20 -18.98
CA ILE A 139 -3.91 -9.79 -19.21
C ILE A 139 -4.98 -9.20 -20.13
N GLU A 140 -5.44 -8.01 -19.82
CA GLU A 140 -6.41 -7.27 -20.65
C GLU A 140 -5.94 -5.82 -20.78
N ILE A 141 -5.87 -5.35 -22.01
CA ILE A 141 -5.40 -4.01 -22.35
C ILE A 141 -6.48 -3.37 -23.25
N PRO A 142 -7.34 -2.49 -22.71
CA PRO A 142 -8.38 -1.86 -23.49
C PRO A 142 -7.79 -0.97 -24.59
N ARG A 143 -8.03 -1.33 -25.86
CA ARG A 143 -7.61 -0.56 -27.03
C ARG A 143 -8.58 0.59 -27.31
N PRO A 144 -8.09 1.77 -27.73
CA PRO A 144 -8.96 2.83 -28.19
C PRO A 144 -9.69 2.42 -29.47
N ILE A 145 -10.94 2.87 -29.61
CA ILE A 145 -11.74 2.69 -30.83
C ILE A 145 -12.06 4.07 -31.38
N LYS A 146 -11.72 4.32 -32.64
CA LYS A 146 -11.93 5.64 -33.27
C LYS A 146 -13.41 6.04 -33.20
N GLY A 147 -13.66 7.17 -32.54
CA GLY A 147 -15.01 7.72 -32.37
C GLY A 147 -15.82 7.14 -31.21
N VAL A 148 -15.24 6.26 -30.39
CA VAL A 148 -15.90 5.69 -29.20
C VAL A 148 -15.00 5.88 -27.98
N GLU A 149 -15.54 6.47 -26.91
CA GLU A 149 -14.86 6.49 -25.61
C GLU A 149 -14.89 5.09 -25.01
N VAL A 150 -13.74 4.42 -24.98
CA VAL A 150 -13.58 3.11 -24.37
C VAL A 150 -13.08 3.29 -22.92
N PRO A 151 -13.82 2.81 -21.90
CA PRO A 151 -13.38 2.89 -20.52
C PRO A 151 -12.12 2.03 -20.30
N GLY A 152 -11.15 2.57 -19.57
CA GLY A 152 -9.91 1.87 -19.23
C GLY A 152 -8.78 1.98 -20.26
N VAL A 153 -8.95 2.72 -21.36
CA VAL A 153 -7.87 2.96 -22.32
C VAL A 153 -6.65 3.62 -21.65
N GLY A 154 -5.45 3.15 -21.99
CA GLY A 154 -4.21 3.58 -21.36
C GLY A 154 -3.93 2.94 -19.99
N LYS A 155 -4.78 2.00 -19.56
CA LYS A 155 -4.55 1.15 -18.40
C LYS A 155 -4.33 -0.29 -18.84
N ILE A 156 -3.56 -1.04 -18.07
CA ILE A 156 -3.29 -2.45 -18.31
C ILE A 156 -3.72 -3.23 -17.07
N PHE A 157 -4.53 -4.27 -17.26
CA PHE A 157 -5.06 -5.08 -16.18
C PHE A 157 -4.44 -6.47 -16.24
N VAL A 158 -3.83 -6.89 -15.13
CA VAL A 158 -3.12 -8.17 -15.00
C VAL A 158 -3.75 -8.96 -13.87
N GLU A 159 -4.35 -10.10 -14.20
CA GLU A 159 -4.85 -11.08 -13.24
C GLU A 159 -3.75 -12.09 -12.92
N PHE A 160 -3.41 -12.23 -11.64
CA PHE A 160 -2.49 -13.22 -11.12
C PHE A 160 -3.23 -14.42 -10.54
N ASN A 161 -2.56 -15.56 -10.41
CA ASN A 161 -3.14 -16.74 -9.76
C ASN A 161 -3.41 -16.54 -8.26
N SER A 162 -2.67 -15.65 -7.61
CA SER A 162 -2.75 -15.45 -6.16
C SER A 162 -2.64 -13.97 -5.81
N ILE A 163 -3.39 -13.53 -4.78
CA ILE A 163 -3.28 -12.17 -4.22
C ILE A 163 -1.84 -11.86 -3.79
N ILE A 164 -1.13 -12.84 -3.24
CA ILE A 164 0.27 -12.69 -2.81
C ILE A 164 1.19 -12.34 -3.99
N ASP A 165 0.97 -12.94 -5.15
CA ASP A 165 1.77 -12.69 -6.34
C ASP A 165 1.46 -11.32 -6.94
N CYS A 166 0.16 -10.95 -6.95
CA CYS A 166 -0.28 -9.61 -7.29
C CYS A 166 0.35 -8.54 -6.39
N GLN A 167 0.44 -8.79 -5.07
CA GLN A 167 1.08 -7.87 -4.12
C GLN A 167 2.58 -7.72 -4.36
N LYS A 168 3.29 -8.79 -4.74
CA LYS A 168 4.71 -8.72 -5.10
C LYS A 168 4.91 -7.88 -6.35
N ALA A 169 4.10 -8.13 -7.38
CA ALA A 169 4.12 -7.36 -8.62
C ALA A 169 3.81 -5.88 -8.36
N GLN A 170 2.77 -5.59 -7.59
CA GLN A 170 2.39 -4.23 -7.20
C GLN A 170 3.56 -3.48 -6.55
N GLN A 171 4.22 -4.07 -5.56
CA GLN A 171 5.35 -3.45 -4.86
C GLN A 171 6.55 -3.23 -5.77
N ALA A 172 6.79 -4.14 -6.73
CA ALA A 172 7.96 -4.08 -7.60
C ALA A 172 7.77 -3.17 -8.82
N LEU A 173 6.54 -3.03 -9.30
CA LEU A 173 6.17 -2.24 -10.47
C LEU A 173 5.82 -0.79 -10.11
N THR A 174 5.27 -0.54 -8.93
CA THR A 174 4.93 0.84 -8.48
C THR A 174 6.16 1.70 -8.41
N GLY A 175 6.11 2.88 -9.03
CA GLY A 175 7.23 3.83 -8.99
C GLY A 175 8.35 3.50 -9.97
N ARG A 176 8.25 2.39 -10.73
CA ARG A 176 9.19 2.14 -11.84
C ARG A 176 9.01 3.17 -12.93
N LYS A 177 10.10 3.43 -13.65
CA LYS A 177 10.04 4.24 -14.87
C LYS A 177 9.84 3.34 -16.08
N PHE A 178 8.80 3.60 -16.86
CA PHE A 178 8.51 2.97 -18.13
C PHE A 178 8.32 4.07 -19.18
N SER A 179 9.07 4.07 -20.28
CA SER A 179 9.07 5.14 -21.30
C SER A 179 9.14 6.56 -20.71
N ASN A 180 10.02 6.76 -19.71
CA ASN A 180 10.20 8.02 -18.96
C ASN A 180 8.98 8.49 -18.13
N ARG A 181 7.90 7.70 -18.08
CA ARG A 181 6.74 7.87 -17.22
C ARG A 181 6.90 7.03 -15.96
N VAL A 182 6.26 7.43 -14.88
CA VAL A 182 6.24 6.62 -13.65
C VAL A 182 5.01 5.72 -13.68
N VAL A 183 5.25 4.42 -13.54
CA VAL A 183 4.22 3.40 -13.41
C VAL A 183 3.49 3.59 -12.08
N VAL A 184 2.17 3.78 -12.18
CA VAL A 184 1.26 3.83 -11.03
C VAL A 184 0.48 2.53 -11.02
N THR A 185 0.30 1.92 -9.86
CA THR A 185 -0.48 0.68 -9.74
C THR A 185 -1.65 0.88 -8.77
N SER A 186 -2.74 0.15 -9.00
CA SER A 186 -3.86 0.01 -8.06
C SER A 186 -4.41 -1.40 -8.16
N TYR A 187 -4.94 -1.95 -7.07
CA TYR A 187 -5.73 -3.19 -7.13
C TYR A 187 -7.07 -2.91 -7.80
N PHE A 188 -7.60 -3.92 -8.46
CA PHE A 188 -8.87 -3.87 -9.15
C PHE A 188 -9.75 -5.06 -8.77
N GLU A 189 -11.07 -4.86 -8.75
CA GLU A 189 -11.99 -5.92 -8.33
C GLU A 189 -12.07 -7.02 -9.41
N PRO A 190 -11.83 -8.30 -9.05
CA PRO A 190 -11.84 -9.40 -10.01
C PRO A 190 -13.21 -9.58 -10.67
N ASP A 191 -14.31 -9.36 -9.94
CA ASP A 191 -15.66 -9.40 -10.51
C ASP A 191 -15.85 -8.37 -11.64
N ARG A 192 -15.35 -7.14 -11.44
CA ARG A 192 -15.42 -6.09 -12.46
C ARG A 192 -14.50 -6.38 -13.64
N TYR A 193 -13.33 -6.96 -13.37
CA TYR A 193 -12.40 -7.38 -14.42
C TYR A 193 -13.02 -8.42 -15.34
N HIS A 194 -13.63 -9.46 -14.77
CA HIS A 194 -14.32 -10.51 -15.53
C HIS A 194 -15.53 -10.00 -16.31
N ARG A 195 -16.16 -8.91 -15.85
CA ARG A 195 -17.26 -8.23 -16.54
C ARG A 195 -16.79 -7.21 -17.57
N ARG A 196 -15.48 -6.97 -17.69
CA ARG A 196 -14.86 -5.98 -18.57
C ARG A 196 -15.32 -4.54 -18.25
N GLU A 197 -15.56 -4.26 -16.96
CA GLU A 197 -16.01 -2.96 -16.43
C GLU A 197 -14.84 -2.12 -15.88
N PHE A 198 -13.93 -1.69 -16.76
CA PHE A 198 -12.63 -1.03 -16.46
C PHE A 198 -12.69 0.43 -15.97
#